data_AF-A0A975Y1F5-F1
#
_entry.id   AF-A0A975Y1F5-F1
#
_cell.length_a   1.000
_cell.length_b   1.000
_cell.length_c   1.000
_cell.angle_alpha   90.00
_cell.angle_beta   90.00
_cell.angle_gamma   90.00
#
_symmetry.space_group_name_H-M   'P 1'
#
loop_
_entity.id
_entity.type
_entity.pdbx_description
1 polymer ?
#
loop_
_entity_poly.entity_id
_entity_poly.type
_entity_poly.pdbx_seq_one_letter_code
_entity_poly.pdbx_strand_id
1 'polypeptide(L)'
;MSDRTLIVHAASLTEIQEAIGTAHQQVVDKVDALLRSADTTMAAWASETASRTAETAHRQRITDGVHRLAEALDKIRSTAAEVAELAHEAEVKNVALLD
;
A
#
# COMPACT_ATOMS: atom_id res chain seq x y z
N MET A 1 -21.99 -27.84 18.76
CA MET A 1 -21.36 -27.47 17.48
C MET A 1 -20.89 -26.04 17.64
N SER A 2 -19.58 -25.82 17.68
CA SER A 2 -19.01 -24.49 17.94
C SER A 2 -19.07 -23.70 16.63
N ASP A 3 -19.93 -22.70 16.57
CA ASP A 3 -20.08 -21.83 15.41
C ASP A 3 -18.73 -21.19 15.09
N ARG A 4 -18.23 -21.52 13.91
CA ARG A 4 -17.10 -20.83 13.28
C ARG A 4 -17.63 -19.53 12.69
N THR A 5 -18.11 -18.64 13.55
CA THR A 5 -18.42 -17.28 13.14
C THR A 5 -17.07 -16.63 12.85
N LEU A 6 -16.90 -16.13 11.63
CA LEU A 6 -15.76 -15.33 11.26
C LEU A 6 -15.87 -14.02 12.07
N ILE A 7 -15.39 -14.01 13.32
CA ILE A 7 -15.35 -12.80 14.14
C ILE A 7 -14.17 -11.98 13.62
N VAL A 8 -14.41 -11.31 12.50
CA VAL A 8 -13.52 -10.28 12.02
C VAL A 8 -13.89 -9.03 12.79
N HIS A 9 -13.14 -8.71 13.84
CA HIS A 9 -13.34 -7.47 14.56
C HIS A 9 -13.01 -6.31 13.62
N ALA A 10 -13.98 -5.44 13.36
CA ALA A 10 -13.82 -4.25 12.54
C ALA A 10 -12.58 -3.42 12.98
N ALA A 11 -12.28 -3.39 14.28
CA ALA A 11 -11.08 -2.78 14.84
C ALA A 11 -9.77 -3.36 14.25
N SER A 12 -9.65 -4.69 14.14
CA SER A 12 -8.47 -5.34 13.56
C SER A 12 -8.31 -5.05 12.06
N LEU A 13 -9.42 -4.87 11.33
CA LEU A 13 -9.36 -4.46 9.93
C LEU A 13 -8.92 -3.00 9.79
N THR A 14 -9.44 -2.10 10.63
CA THR A 14 -9.01 -0.70 10.67
C THR A 14 -7.51 -0.59 11.00
N GLU A 15 -7.03 -1.33 12.00
CA GLU A 15 -5.60 -1.40 12.34
C GLU A 15 -4.73 -1.86 11.16
N ILE A 16 -5.18 -2.88 10.40
CA ILE A 16 -4.49 -3.34 9.20
C ILE A 16 -4.47 -2.26 8.12
N GLN A 17 -5.58 -1.56 7.90
CA GLN A 17 -5.66 -0.47 6.91
C GLN A 17 -4.74 0.70 7.28
N GLU A 18 -4.69 1.08 8.55
CA GLU A 18 -3.79 2.13 9.06
C GLU A 18 -2.31 1.73 8.95
N ALA A 19 -1.98 0.49 9.30
CA ALA A 19 -0.62 -0.03 9.19
C ALA A 19 -0.15 -0.07 7.72
N ILE A 20 -1.02 -0.49 6.80
CA ILE A 20 -0.74 -0.48 5.36
C ILE A 20 -0.53 0.95 4.85
N GLY A 21 -1.40 1.89 5.23
CA GLY A 21 -1.27 3.29 4.84
C GLY A 21 0.04 3.92 5.34
N THR A 22 0.41 3.64 6.59
CA THR A 22 1.66 4.12 7.20
C THR A 22 2.89 3.53 6.49
N ALA A 23 2.89 2.22 6.23
CA ALA A 23 3.99 1.56 5.54
C ALA A 23 4.15 2.08 4.09
N HIS A 24 3.05 2.31 3.39
CA HIS A 24 3.05 2.93 2.06
C HIS A 24 3.75 4.29 2.10
N GLN A 25 3.29 5.20 2.96
CA GLN A 25 3.85 6.55 3.04
C GLN A 25 5.36 6.53 3.35
N GLN A 26 5.78 5.67 4.30
CA GLN A 26 7.20 5.53 4.66
C GLN A 26 8.07 5.04 3.49
N VAL A 27 7.55 4.13 2.64
CA VAL A 27 8.29 3.64 1.46
C VAL A 27 8.41 4.75 0.42
N VAL A 28 7.31 5.46 0.14
CA VAL A 28 7.30 6.59 -0.81
C VAL A 28 8.31 7.66 -0.36
N ASP A 29 8.26 8.08 0.90
CA ASP A 29 9.15 9.11 1.43
C ASP A 29 10.63 8.71 1.33
N LYS A 30 10.96 7.44 1.63
CA LYS A 30 12.33 6.92 1.52
C LYS A 30 12.82 6.88 0.08
N VAL A 31 11.97 6.48 -0.86
CA VAL A 31 12.32 6.45 -2.28
C VAL A 31 12.50 7.86 -2.82
N ASP A 32 11.61 8.78 -2.48
CA ASP A 32 11.73 10.19 -2.84
C ASP A 32 13.02 10.82 -2.32
N ALA A 33 13.37 10.54 -1.05
CA ALA A 33 14.63 11.01 -0.47
C ALA A 33 15.84 10.45 -1.20
N LEU A 34 15.81 9.16 -1.56
CA LEU A 34 16.88 8.50 -2.34
C LEU A 34 17.04 9.16 -3.71
N LEU A 35 15.93 9.39 -4.43
CA LEU A 35 15.95 10.00 -5.75
C LEU A 35 16.46 11.45 -5.71
N ARG A 36 16.04 12.24 -4.73
CA ARG A 36 16.55 13.61 -4.51
C ARG A 36 18.05 13.62 -4.18
N SER A 37 18.52 12.65 -3.40
CA SER A 37 19.94 12.50 -3.11
C SER A 37 20.75 12.15 -4.36
N ALA A 38 20.21 11.29 -5.24
CA ALA A 38 20.82 10.97 -6.52
C ALA A 38 20.88 12.20 -7.44
N ASP A 39 19.80 12.98 -7.53
CA ASP A 39 19.76 14.24 -8.28
C ASP A 39 20.85 15.21 -7.84
N THR A 40 20.99 15.41 -6.53
CA THR A 40 21.98 16.33 -5.96
C THR A 40 23.41 15.91 -6.32
N THR A 41 23.67 14.60 -6.30
CA THR A 41 25.00 14.03 -6.62
C THR A 41 25.32 14.14 -8.12
N MET A 42 24.30 14.07 -8.97
CA MET A 42 24.44 14.01 -10.42
C MET A 42 24.16 15.33 -11.13
N ALA A 43 23.82 16.39 -10.39
CA ALA A 43 23.56 17.73 -10.93
C ALA A 43 24.71 18.30 -11.77
N ALA A 44 25.95 17.88 -11.50
CA ALA A 44 27.14 18.32 -12.23
C ALA A 44 27.48 17.44 -13.46
N TRP A 45 26.75 16.35 -13.70
CA TRP A 45 27.03 15.45 -14.82
C TRP A 45 26.35 15.93 -16.09
N ALA A 46 27.09 15.96 -17.19
CA ALA A 46 26.52 16.26 -18.50
C ALA A 46 25.44 15.23 -18.87
N SER A 47 24.32 15.72 -19.40
CA SER A 47 23.12 14.94 -19.76
C SER A 47 23.39 13.86 -20.81
N GLU A 48 24.45 14.01 -21.60
CA GLU A 48 24.81 13.14 -22.72
C GLU A 48 25.68 11.94 -22.30
N THR A 49 26.04 11.86 -21.02
CA THR A 49 26.87 10.76 -20.52
C THR A 49 26.05 9.47 -20.37
N ALA A 50 26.67 8.33 -20.68
CA ALA A 50 26.07 7.02 -20.45
C ALA A 50 25.58 6.83 -19.00
N SER A 51 26.25 7.48 -18.03
CA SER A 51 25.88 7.45 -16.63
C SER A 51 24.56 8.20 -16.33
N ARG A 52 24.25 9.31 -17.02
CA ARG A 52 22.94 9.98 -16.88
C ARG A 52 21.81 9.18 -17.49
N THR A 53 22.04 8.53 -18.62
CA THR A 53 21.07 7.62 -19.23
C THR A 53 20.78 6.43 -18.33
N ALA A 54 21.81 5.81 -17.75
CA ALA A 54 21.67 4.70 -16.82
C ALA A 54 20.88 5.11 -15.56
N GLU A 55 21.20 6.26 -14.98
CA GLU A 55 20.49 6.76 -13.81
C GLU A 55 19.02 7.09 -14.10
N THR A 56 18.73 7.73 -15.23
CA THR A 56 17.33 7.97 -15.65
C THR A 56 16.55 6.65 -15.75
N ALA A 57 17.14 5.62 -16.36
CA ALA A 57 16.51 4.31 -16.46
C ALA A 57 16.37 3.59 -15.10
N HIS A 58 17.29 3.80 -14.16
CA HIS A 58 17.18 3.28 -12.80
C HIS A 58 16.10 4.01 -11.99
N ARG A 59 16.04 5.33 -12.09
CA ARG A 59 14.99 6.17 -11.51
C ARG A 59 13.62 5.72 -11.97
N GLN A 60 13.42 5.59 -13.27
CA GLN A 60 12.14 5.13 -13.83
C GLN A 60 11.73 3.78 -13.25
N ARG A 61 12.64 2.80 -13.21
CA ARG A 61 12.35 1.47 -12.62
C ARG A 61 11.99 1.53 -11.14
N ILE A 62 12.65 2.39 -10.37
CA ILE A 62 12.34 2.58 -8.94
C ILE A 62 10.96 3.21 -8.78
N THR A 63 10.66 4.27 -9.53
CA THR A 63 9.34 4.92 -9.51
C THR A 63 8.22 3.98 -9.92
N ASP A 64 8.42 3.22 -11.02
CA ASP A 64 7.45 2.21 -11.47
C ASP A 64 7.22 1.12 -10.41
N GLY A 65 8.28 0.70 -9.72
CA GLY A 65 8.21 -0.26 -8.62
C GLY A 65 7.40 0.25 -7.43
N VAL A 66 7.59 1.51 -7.03
CA VAL A 66 6.80 2.16 -5.97
C VAL A 66 5.34 2.28 -6.36
N HIS A 67 5.05 2.66 -7.61
CA HIS A 67 3.67 2.70 -8.11
C HIS A 67 2.98 1.34 -8.01
N ARG A 68 3.65 0.26 -8.44
CA ARG A 68 3.08 -1.10 -8.32
C ARG A 68 2.86 -1.53 -6.88
N LEU A 69 3.78 -1.15 -5.97
CA LEU A 69 3.60 -1.40 -4.54
C LEU A 69 2.37 -0.65 -4.01
N ALA A 70 2.22 0.64 -4.36
CA ALA A 70 1.08 1.46 -3.98
C ALA A 70 -0.25 0.83 -4.46
N GLU A 71 -0.32 0.40 -5.72
CA GLU A 71 -1.49 -0.29 -6.28
C GLU A 71 -1.82 -1.59 -5.54
N ALA A 72 -0.79 -2.39 -5.20
CA ALA A 72 -0.98 -3.63 -4.47
C ALA A 72 -1.50 -3.39 -3.05
N LEU A 73 -0.96 -2.38 -2.35
CA LEU A 73 -1.40 -1.99 -1.01
C LEU A 73 -2.83 -1.43 -1.02
N ASP A 74 -3.18 -0.62 -2.01
CA ASP A 74 -4.54 -0.11 -2.20
C ASP A 74 -5.53 -1.24 -2.48
N LYS A 75 -5.13 -2.26 -3.25
CA LYS A 75 -5.96 -3.45 -3.48
C LYS A 75 -6.22 -4.22 -2.19
N ILE A 76 -5.19 -4.42 -1.35
CA ILE A 76 -5.37 -5.06 -0.04
C ILE A 76 -6.32 -4.23 0.84
N ARG A 77 -6.18 -2.90 0.84
CA ARG A 77 -7.09 -2.00 1.58
C ARG A 77 -8.54 -2.14 1.13
N SER A 78 -8.78 -2.22 -0.19
CA SER A 78 -10.13 -2.44 -0.76
C SER A 78 -10.71 -3.78 -0.33
N THR A 79 -9.94 -4.86 -0.48
CA THR A 79 -10.40 -6.20 -0.09
C THR A 79 -10.66 -6.29 1.41
N ALA A 80 -9.85 -5.64 2.25
CA ALA A 80 -10.11 -5.56 3.68
C ALA A 80 -11.43 -4.83 4.00
N ALA A 81 -11.73 -3.75 3.28
CA ALA A 81 -13.00 -3.03 3.44
C ALA A 81 -14.21 -3.88 3.02
N GLU A 82 -14.12 -4.59 1.89
CA GLU A 82 -15.16 -5.51 1.42
C GLU A 82 -15.43 -6.64 2.44
N VAL A 83 -14.37 -7.21 3.02
CA VAL A 83 -14.51 -8.22 4.07
C VAL A 83 -15.17 -7.64 5.33
N ALA A 84 -14.86 -6.39 5.69
CA ALA A 84 -15.51 -5.70 6.81
C ALA A 84 -17.02 -5.56 6.60
N GLU A 85 -17.42 -5.14 5.40
CA GLU A 85 -18.81 -4.94 5.03
C GLU A 85 -19.58 -6.26 5.01
N LEU A 86 -19.01 -7.31 4.41
CA LEU A 86 -19.60 -8.65 4.42
C LEU A 86 -19.75 -9.22 5.83
N ALA A 87 -18.75 -9.02 6.70
CA ALA A 87 -18.83 -9.44 8.10
C ALA A 87 -19.95 -8.70 8.84
N HIS A 88 -20.08 -7.39 8.64
CA HIS A 88 -21.14 -6.59 9.23
C HIS A 88 -22.53 -7.01 8.73
N GLU A 89 -22.70 -7.22 7.42
CA GLU A 89 -23.96 -7.71 6.86
C GLU A 89 -24.37 -9.08 7.42
N ALA A 90 -23.41 -10.00 7.54
CA ALA A 90 -23.67 -11.32 8.11
C ALA A 90 -24.10 -11.22 9.57
N GLU A 91 -23.48 -10.33 10.34
CA GLU A 91 -23.83 -10.06 11.73
C GLU A 91 -25.25 -9.49 11.86
N VAL A 92 -25.59 -8.47 11.06
CA VAL A 92 -26.94 -7.87 11.01
C VAL A 92 -28.00 -8.90 10.61
N LYS A 93 -27.74 -9.71 9.58
CA LYS A 93 -28.67 -10.77 9.12
C LYS A 93 -28.88 -11.83 10.20
N ASN A 94 -27.83 -12.23 10.92
CA ASN A 94 -27.93 -13.21 12.00
C ASN A 94 -28.71 -12.66 13.20
N VAL A 95 -28.53 -11.38 13.56
CA VAL A 95 -29.34 -10.72 14.60
C VAL A 95 -30.82 -10.67 14.19
N ALA A 96 -31.12 -10.32 12.94
CA ALA A 96 -32.49 -10.28 12.42
C ALA A 96 -33.20 -11.64 12.32
N LEU A 97 -32.46 -12.75 12.42
CA LEU A 97 -33.01 -14.12 12.45
C LEU A 97 -33.22 -14.64 13.88
N LEU A 98 -32.67 -13.95 14.89
CA LEU A 98 -32.77 -14.31 16.30
C LEU A 98 -33.91 -13.55 17.02
N ASP A 99 -34.37 -12.42 16.47
CA ASP A 99 -35.61 -11.72 16.85
C ASP A 99 -36.83 -12.27 16.10
#